data_AF-A0A3N5XAG5-F1
#
_entry.id   AF-A0A3N5XAG5-F1
#
_cell.length_a   1.000
_cell.length_b   1.000
_cell.length_c   1.000
_cell.angle_alpha   90.00
_cell.angle_beta   90.00
_cell.angle_gamma   90.00
#
_symmetry.space_group_name_H-M   'P 1'
#
loop_
_entity.id
_entity.type
_entity.pdbx_description
1 polymer ?
#
loop_
_entity_poly.entity_id
_entity_poly.type
_entity_poly.pdbx_seq_one_letter_code
_entity_poly.pdbx_strand_id
1 'polypeptide(L)'
;MGDARGSLPAGLLLADRFWPDERGCVYDLATGERVSWKTFERREGPADRRLSRGLLDYGRLDRATGFEVHARRPGHRAARSYGRRLGEDLRSVEAIVFQVVDLIDNGRAGEPRAMAVSGPASTLRSVLGAVARASRLRGFVPLSARVLAGAAFGASGQLLEAIEGRHVLVIDWQERCRPAREFARQRSAVARFICRLGARSFRPHLLVSFRPGGHLLLTRRLESGVPAIETASLSRGLRLSAREEPAAYEVRPCRPLTSTAVSTVGCQSPLARALDRASHGRHAEAERSLRETIGWMARRGNEVGAASAALALGRLLLGRGRAGEARVQFDSARAAFDAAGSASGAVEAATGLGLALTDEARLLEAEAALRLAAFAAVTIGARREEAAARLALSRCLYWLERFEEAASEIASLASDKDQDAALMAAHGAADSPDTGLLARCLEARIALARHDSVRAAAAARAASCRAQSLGGPLASCVAHRAEAAVYASIGDTVHLQQHAGLGLDAARRAHAP
;
A
#
# COMPACT_ATOMS: atom_id res chain seq x y z
N MET A 1 -37.47 10.95 32.83
CA MET A 1 -36.08 11.39 32.60
C MET A 1 -35.83 11.21 31.12
N GLY A 2 -36.00 12.28 30.33
CA GLY A 2 -36.11 12.19 28.88
C GLY A 2 -34.79 11.82 28.21
N ASP A 3 -34.80 10.77 27.40
CA ASP A 3 -33.73 10.47 26.44
C ASP A 3 -33.68 11.61 25.42
N ALA A 4 -32.88 12.64 25.71
CA ALA A 4 -32.47 13.60 24.69
C ALA A 4 -31.57 12.86 23.69
N ARG A 5 -32.19 12.22 22.70
CA ARG A 5 -31.51 11.73 21.49
C ARG A 5 -31.08 12.98 20.72
N GLY A 6 -29.93 13.54 21.06
CA GLY A 6 -29.31 14.58 20.25
C GLY A 6 -29.21 14.07 18.81
N SER A 7 -29.66 14.86 17.83
CA SER A 7 -29.42 14.55 16.43
C SER A 7 -27.99 14.98 16.09
N LEU A 8 -27.09 14.03 15.82
CA LEU A 8 -25.80 14.39 15.22
C LEU A 8 -26.05 14.88 13.79
N PRO A 9 -25.31 15.91 13.32
CA PRO A 9 -25.25 16.17 11.90
C PRO A 9 -24.72 14.90 11.20
N ALA A 10 -25.47 14.38 10.24
CA ALA A 10 -25.06 13.24 9.43
C ALA A 10 -23.73 13.58 8.74
N GLY A 11 -22.82 12.61 8.66
CA GLY A 11 -21.53 12.78 7.97
C GLY A 11 -20.40 13.42 8.79
N LEU A 12 -20.62 13.77 10.07
CA LEU A 12 -19.54 14.24 10.94
C LEU A 12 -19.01 13.12 11.84
N LEU A 13 -17.70 12.91 11.80
CA LEU A 13 -17.01 11.93 12.64
C LEU A 13 -17.07 12.33 14.12
N LEU A 14 -17.78 11.54 14.93
CA LEU A 14 -17.91 11.76 16.36
C LEU A 14 -16.69 11.19 17.08
N ALA A 15 -15.94 12.08 17.74
CA ALA A 15 -14.76 11.73 18.52
C ALA A 15 -13.83 10.79 17.74
N ASP A 16 -13.59 11.07 16.46
CA ASP A 16 -12.63 10.35 15.62
C ASP A 16 -12.80 8.82 15.54
N ARG A 17 -13.97 8.30 15.96
CA ARG A 17 -14.22 6.85 16.09
C ARG A 17 -15.65 6.45 15.74
N PHE A 18 -16.63 7.30 15.96
CA PHE A 18 -18.04 6.94 15.79
C PHE A 18 -18.64 7.64 14.58
N TRP A 19 -19.29 6.88 13.70
CA TRP A 19 -19.85 7.39 12.46
C TRP A 19 -21.38 7.31 12.48
N PRO A 20 -22.09 8.45 12.41
CA PRO A 20 -23.54 8.47 12.19
C PRO A 20 -23.84 8.26 10.70
N ASP A 21 -24.69 7.27 10.38
CA ASP A 21 -25.25 7.12 9.03
C ASP A 21 -26.40 8.11 8.78
N GLU A 22 -26.85 8.21 7.53
CA GLU A 22 -27.97 9.06 7.09
C GLU A 22 -29.30 8.71 7.79
N ARG A 23 -29.41 7.52 8.39
CA ARG A 23 -30.60 7.03 9.10
C ARG A 23 -30.51 7.26 10.62
N GLY A 24 -29.49 7.99 11.09
CA GLY A 24 -29.27 8.29 12.50
C GLY A 24 -28.74 7.13 13.34
N CYS A 25 -28.29 6.04 12.72
CA CYS A 25 -27.61 4.94 13.37
C CYS A 25 -26.13 5.26 13.54
N VAL A 26 -25.58 5.05 14.74
CA VAL A 26 -24.15 5.27 15.01
C VAL A 26 -23.41 3.95 14.98
N TYR A 27 -22.27 3.95 14.30
CA TYR A 27 -21.37 2.81 14.17
C TYR A 27 -20.02 3.10 14.83
N ASP A 28 -19.47 2.13 15.54
CA ASP A 28 -18.08 2.18 16.01
C ASP A 28 -17.15 1.79 14.87
N LEU A 29 -16.35 2.73 14.37
CA LEU A 29 -15.41 2.47 13.29
C LEU A 29 -14.35 1.44 13.68
N ALA A 30 -13.99 1.32 14.97
CA ALA A 30 -12.98 0.36 15.41
C ALA A 30 -13.44 -1.11 15.31
N THR A 31 -14.75 -1.37 15.36
CA THR A 31 -15.34 -2.71 15.36
C THR A 31 -16.26 -2.98 14.17
N GLY A 32 -16.80 -1.93 13.56
CA GLY A 32 -17.87 -1.99 12.55
C GLY A 32 -19.25 -2.28 13.12
N GLU A 33 -19.44 -2.21 14.45
CA GLU A 33 -20.70 -2.55 15.10
C GLU A 33 -21.59 -1.34 15.35
N ARG A 34 -22.90 -1.57 15.37
CA ARG A 34 -23.88 -0.53 15.76
C ARG A 34 -23.82 -0.30 17.26
N VAL A 35 -23.74 0.97 17.63
CA VAL A 35 -23.70 1.41 19.01
C VAL A 35 -24.92 2.26 19.35
N SER A 36 -25.20 2.36 20.64
CA SER A 36 -26.10 3.37 21.20
C SER A 36 -25.25 4.49 21.80
N TRP A 37 -25.73 5.72 21.72
CA TRP A 37 -24.99 6.87 22.23
C TRP A 37 -25.95 7.86 22.87
N LYS A 38 -25.44 8.68 23.80
CA LYS A 38 -26.18 9.77 24.42
C LYS A 38 -25.24 10.93 24.76
N THR A 39 -25.78 12.13 24.74
CA THR A 39 -25.12 13.35 25.25
C THR A 39 -25.66 13.73 26.61
N PHE A 40 -24.87 14.44 27.40
CA PHE A 40 -25.32 14.98 28.69
C PHE A 40 -24.66 16.33 28.98
N GLU A 41 -25.40 17.24 29.62
CA GLU A 41 -24.88 18.52 30.09
C GLU A 41 -24.04 18.34 31.36
N ARG A 42 -22.91 19.03 31.40
CA ARG A 42 -21.82 18.79 32.35
C ARG A 42 -22.01 19.44 33.72
N ARG A 43 -23.22 19.91 34.09
CA ARG A 43 -23.50 20.36 35.47
C ARG A 43 -23.27 19.24 36.50
N GLU A 44 -23.29 17.98 36.07
CA GLU A 44 -22.80 16.83 36.81
C GLU A 44 -21.35 16.51 36.40
N GLY A 45 -20.39 16.65 37.32
CA GLY A 45 -19.00 16.21 37.11
C GLY A 45 -18.90 14.70 36.85
N PRO A 46 -17.72 14.17 36.48
CA PRO A 46 -17.50 12.74 36.26
C PRO A 46 -17.45 11.94 37.59
N ALA A 47 -18.32 12.27 38.53
CA ALA A 47 -18.42 11.64 39.83
C ALA A 47 -19.22 10.34 39.71
N ASP A 48 -18.55 9.23 39.96
CA ASP A 48 -19.13 8.01 40.55
C ASP A 48 -20.19 7.21 39.79
N ARG A 49 -20.42 7.46 38.51
CA ARG A 49 -21.23 6.53 37.70
C ARG A 49 -20.42 5.26 37.42
N ARG A 50 -20.58 4.27 38.30
CA ARG A 50 -20.21 2.87 38.09
C ARG A 50 -20.43 2.53 36.62
N LEU A 51 -19.33 2.24 35.91
CA LEU A 51 -19.28 1.80 34.51
C LEU A 51 -20.50 0.95 34.19
N SER A 52 -21.50 1.56 33.54
CA SER A 52 -22.74 0.90 33.21
C SER A 52 -22.44 -0.28 32.30
N ARG A 53 -23.19 -1.38 32.45
CA ARG A 53 -23.02 -2.56 31.60
C ARG A 53 -23.06 -2.13 30.13
N GLY A 54 -21.99 -2.39 29.39
CA GLY A 54 -21.93 -2.11 27.96
C GLY A 54 -21.26 -0.79 27.57
N LEU A 55 -20.73 0.03 28.50
CA LEU A 55 -20.01 1.26 28.14
C LEU A 55 -18.76 0.95 27.29
N LEU A 56 -18.69 1.54 26.09
CA LEU A 56 -17.60 1.36 25.12
C LEU A 56 -16.60 2.51 25.14
N ASP A 57 -17.08 3.75 25.17
CA ASP A 57 -16.25 4.95 25.26
C ASP A 57 -17.04 6.13 25.83
N TYR A 58 -16.33 7.14 26.29
CA TYR A 58 -16.90 8.38 26.81
C TYR A 58 -15.89 9.52 26.64
N GLY A 59 -16.40 10.76 26.68
CA GLY A 59 -15.54 11.93 26.56
C GLY A 59 -16.32 13.23 26.52
N ARG A 60 -15.64 14.27 26.06
CA ARG A 60 -16.21 15.61 25.87
C ARG A 60 -16.36 15.88 24.39
N LEU A 61 -17.48 16.48 24.01
CA LEU A 61 -17.67 17.07 22.67
C LEU A 61 -17.22 18.52 22.67
N ASP A 62 -17.57 19.24 23.73
CA ASP A 62 -17.18 20.63 23.95
C ASP A 62 -17.02 20.92 25.47
N ARG A 63 -17.00 22.20 25.85
CA ARG A 63 -16.84 22.62 27.27
C ARG A 63 -18.03 22.21 28.15
N ALA A 64 -19.24 22.14 27.59
CA ALA A 64 -20.52 21.97 28.27
C ALA A 64 -21.18 20.60 28.05
N THR A 65 -20.85 19.90 26.95
CA THR A 65 -21.48 18.65 26.54
C THR A 65 -20.51 17.46 26.61
N GLY A 66 -20.88 16.45 27.40
CA GLY A 66 -20.23 15.14 27.40
C GLY A 66 -20.96 14.13 26.52
N PHE A 67 -20.29 13.02 26.20
CA PHE A 67 -20.90 11.90 25.49
C PHE A 67 -20.56 10.55 26.15
N GLU A 68 -21.48 9.61 26.04
CA GLU A 68 -21.28 8.19 26.36
C GLU A 68 -21.75 7.33 25.18
N VAL A 69 -20.99 6.28 24.88
CA VAL A 69 -21.32 5.27 23.86
C VAL A 69 -21.40 3.90 24.50
N HIS A 70 -22.46 3.15 24.22
CA HIS A 70 -22.76 1.84 24.78
C HIS A 70 -23.04 0.80 23.69
N ALA A 71 -22.62 -0.44 23.91
CA ALA A 71 -22.89 -1.57 23.03
C ALA A 71 -24.40 -1.91 23.01
N ARG A 72 -24.95 -2.19 21.82
CA ARG A 72 -26.39 -2.50 21.66
C ARG A 72 -26.82 -3.90 22.12
N ARG A 73 -25.89 -4.87 22.22
CA ARG A 73 -26.21 -6.25 22.64
C ARG A 73 -25.58 -6.55 24.01
N PRO A 74 -26.36 -7.04 25.01
CA PRO A 74 -25.86 -7.34 26.35
C PRO A 74 -24.91 -8.56 26.43
N GLY A 75 -24.69 -9.27 25.32
CA GLY A 75 -23.72 -10.37 25.22
C GLY A 75 -22.28 -9.92 24.90
N HIS A 76 -22.10 -8.70 24.37
CA HIS A 76 -20.79 -8.08 24.30
C HIS A 76 -20.47 -7.54 25.68
N ARG A 77 -19.68 -8.30 26.44
CA ARG A 77 -18.96 -7.74 27.59
C ARG A 77 -17.99 -6.70 27.04
N ALA A 78 -18.50 -5.48 26.81
CA ALA A 78 -17.68 -4.29 26.82
C ALA A 78 -16.81 -4.40 28.06
N ALA A 79 -15.51 -4.27 27.84
CA ALA A 79 -14.45 -4.47 28.82
C ALA A 79 -15.00 -4.21 30.22
N ARG A 80 -15.18 -5.28 31.01
CA ARG A 80 -15.21 -5.09 32.46
C ARG A 80 -13.97 -4.26 32.71
N SER A 81 -14.20 -3.07 33.26
CA SER A 81 -13.25 -2.19 33.92
C SER A 81 -11.94 -2.91 34.18
N TYR A 82 -10.84 -2.31 33.73
CA TYR A 82 -9.41 -2.54 34.00
C TYR A 82 -9.04 -3.05 35.43
N GLY A 83 -9.70 -4.08 35.93
CA GLY A 83 -9.76 -4.37 37.34
C GLY A 83 -11.00 -5.19 37.68
N ARG A 84 -10.89 -6.52 37.58
CA ARG A 84 -11.26 -7.44 38.69
C ARG A 84 -11.19 -8.92 38.37
N ARG A 85 -10.78 -9.36 37.17
CA ARG A 85 -10.43 -10.79 36.95
C ARG A 85 -9.27 -10.86 35.96
N LEU A 86 -8.20 -11.55 36.36
CA LEU A 86 -6.96 -11.84 35.60
C LEU A 86 -5.86 -10.78 35.73
N GLY A 87 -5.12 -10.82 36.84
CA GLY A 87 -3.95 -9.96 37.07
C GLY A 87 -2.79 -10.20 36.09
N GLU A 88 -2.68 -11.40 35.50
CA GLU A 88 -1.68 -11.74 34.48
C GLU A 88 -2.08 -11.29 33.06
N ASP A 89 -3.38 -11.40 32.70
CA ASP A 89 -3.88 -10.90 31.41
C ASP A 89 -3.89 -9.37 31.34
N LEU A 90 -4.13 -8.67 32.45
CA LEU A 90 -4.13 -7.19 32.48
C LEU A 90 -2.76 -6.60 32.15
N ARG A 91 -1.69 -7.11 32.77
CA ARG A 91 -0.31 -6.70 32.46
C ARG A 91 0.04 -6.95 30.99
N SER A 92 -0.42 -8.09 30.45
CA SER A 92 -0.18 -8.45 29.05
C SER A 92 -0.97 -7.56 28.07
N VAL A 93 -2.21 -7.19 28.41
CA VAL A 93 -3.01 -6.22 27.64
C VAL A 93 -2.36 -4.83 27.68
N GLU A 94 -1.96 -4.36 28.85
CA GLU A 94 -1.27 -3.07 29.02
C GLU A 94 0.05 -3.03 28.24
N ALA A 95 0.83 -4.11 28.26
CA ALA A 95 2.06 -4.22 27.47
C ALA A 95 1.79 -4.10 25.96
N ILE A 96 0.76 -4.76 25.43
CA ILE A 96 0.42 -4.65 24.00
C ILE A 96 -0.06 -3.24 23.66
N VAL A 97 -0.91 -2.66 24.50
CA VAL A 97 -1.40 -1.29 24.30
C VAL A 97 -0.22 -0.31 24.33
N PHE A 98 0.72 -0.48 25.26
CA PHE A 98 1.94 0.30 25.34
C PHE A 98 2.76 0.19 24.05
N GLN A 99 2.95 -1.01 23.51
CA GLN A 99 3.68 -1.21 22.26
C GLN A 99 2.98 -0.57 21.05
N VAL A 100 1.65 -0.64 20.98
CA VAL A 100 0.88 0.07 19.94
C VAL A 100 1.00 1.57 20.10
N VAL A 101 0.94 2.07 21.33
CA VAL A 101 1.10 3.49 21.66
C VAL A 101 2.50 3.98 21.31
N ASP A 102 3.54 3.21 21.64
CA ASP A 102 4.93 3.52 21.29
C ASP A 102 5.10 3.61 19.77
N LEU A 103 4.45 2.70 19.01
CA LEU A 103 4.37 2.80 17.56
C LEU A 103 3.58 4.01 17.05
N ILE A 104 2.67 4.58 17.83
CA ILE A 104 1.98 5.80 17.42
C ILE A 104 2.88 7.02 17.70
N ASP A 105 3.44 7.09 18.90
CA ASP A 105 4.18 8.23 19.41
C ASP A 105 5.54 8.39 18.70
N ASN A 106 6.19 7.28 18.34
CA ASN A 106 7.48 7.31 17.64
C ASN A 106 7.34 7.27 16.11
N GLY A 107 6.17 7.68 15.57
CA GLY A 107 5.82 7.78 14.16
C GLY A 107 6.86 8.49 13.29
N ARG A 108 7.37 7.85 12.23
CA ARG A 108 8.15 8.54 11.17
C ARG A 108 7.24 8.76 9.97
N ALA A 109 7.26 9.98 9.44
CA ALA A 109 6.59 10.28 8.18
C ALA A 109 7.25 9.48 7.05
N GLY A 110 6.46 8.94 6.11
CA GLY A 110 6.94 8.05 5.06
C GLY A 110 6.91 6.56 5.42
N GLU A 111 6.82 6.21 6.70
CA GLU A 111 6.89 4.82 7.18
C GLU A 111 5.53 4.36 7.75
N PRO A 112 4.71 3.61 6.98
CA PRO A 112 3.65 2.82 7.56
C PRO A 112 4.19 1.79 8.57
N ARG A 113 3.28 1.29 9.41
CA ARG A 113 3.63 0.41 10.53
C ARG A 113 2.68 -0.75 10.58
N ALA A 114 3.20 -1.96 10.74
CA ALA A 114 2.39 -3.16 10.84
C ALA A 114 2.70 -3.95 12.12
N MET A 115 1.64 -4.37 12.80
CA MET A 115 1.72 -5.24 13.97
C MET A 115 0.65 -6.32 13.87
N ALA A 116 0.97 -7.53 14.34
CA ALA A 116 0.01 -8.60 14.50
C ALA A 116 -0.05 -9.05 15.97
N VAL A 117 -1.27 -9.07 16.51
CA VAL A 117 -1.59 -9.50 17.87
C VAL A 117 -2.42 -10.77 17.79
N SER A 118 -1.90 -11.87 18.32
CA SER A 118 -2.62 -13.15 18.41
C SER A 118 -3.02 -13.42 19.85
N GLY A 119 -4.09 -14.18 20.09
CA GLY A 119 -4.50 -14.56 21.45
C GLY A 119 -5.98 -14.89 21.59
N PRO A 120 -6.47 -15.11 22.82
CA PRO A 120 -7.87 -15.44 23.09
C PRO A 120 -8.80 -14.31 22.61
N ALA A 121 -9.91 -14.67 21.94
CA ALA A 121 -10.82 -13.69 21.34
C ALA A 121 -11.40 -12.67 22.34
N SER A 122 -11.63 -13.09 23.58
CA SER A 122 -12.07 -12.20 24.67
C SER A 122 -11.00 -11.16 25.02
N THR A 123 -9.74 -11.59 25.13
CA THR A 123 -8.60 -10.73 25.45
C THR A 123 -8.32 -9.77 24.31
N LEU A 124 -8.31 -10.26 23.06
CA LEU A 124 -8.12 -9.42 21.87
C LEU A 124 -9.20 -8.35 21.71
N ARG A 125 -10.46 -8.64 22.09
CA ARG A 125 -11.52 -7.62 22.11
C ARG A 125 -11.25 -6.53 23.16
N SER A 126 -10.72 -6.88 24.32
CA SER A 126 -10.28 -5.89 25.32
C SER A 126 -9.10 -5.06 24.82
N VAL A 127 -8.08 -5.69 24.22
CA VAL A 127 -6.95 -4.99 23.59
C VAL A 127 -7.44 -4.04 22.51
N LEU A 128 -8.35 -4.49 21.63
CA LEU A 128 -8.93 -3.68 20.57
C LEU A 128 -9.60 -2.41 21.11
N GLY A 129 -10.44 -2.54 22.14
CA GLY A 129 -11.10 -1.38 22.76
C GLY A 129 -10.11 -0.39 23.38
N ALA A 130 -9.07 -0.90 24.03
CA ALA A 130 -8.01 -0.10 24.62
C ALA A 130 -7.16 0.62 23.56
N VAL A 131 -6.75 -0.10 22.51
CA VAL A 131 -6.00 0.42 21.36
C VAL A 131 -6.81 1.48 20.60
N ALA A 132 -8.10 1.24 20.35
CA ALA A 132 -8.98 2.20 19.68
C ALA A 132 -9.11 3.50 20.48
N ARG A 133 -9.21 3.41 21.81
CA ARG A 133 -9.23 4.60 22.69
C ARG A 133 -7.88 5.30 22.72
N ALA A 134 -6.78 4.57 22.87
CA ALA A 134 -5.43 5.13 22.97
C ALA A 134 -4.99 5.83 21.68
N SER A 135 -5.34 5.25 20.52
CA SER A 135 -5.10 5.83 19.19
C SER A 135 -5.94 7.08 18.94
N ARG A 136 -7.24 7.05 19.27
CA ARG A 136 -8.12 8.23 19.24
C ARG A 136 -7.54 9.40 20.02
N LEU A 137 -7.08 9.16 21.25
CA LEU A 137 -6.50 10.21 22.10
C LEU A 137 -5.22 10.83 21.53
N ARG A 138 -4.59 10.18 20.54
CA ARG A 138 -3.40 10.64 19.81
C ARG A 138 -3.73 11.16 18.41
N GLY A 139 -5.00 11.38 18.10
CA GLY A 139 -5.45 11.93 16.82
C GLY A 139 -5.52 10.91 15.67
N PHE A 140 -5.45 9.61 15.97
CA PHE A 140 -5.68 8.55 14.99
C PHE A 140 -7.15 8.15 14.95
N VAL A 141 -7.66 7.88 13.75
CA VAL A 141 -8.97 7.30 13.51
C VAL A 141 -8.83 5.78 13.49
N PRO A 142 -9.31 5.03 14.51
CA PRO A 142 -9.37 3.58 14.45
C PRO A 142 -10.45 3.13 13.46
N LEU A 143 -10.05 2.42 12.42
CA LEU A 143 -10.92 2.00 11.33
C LEU A 143 -10.79 0.50 11.04
N SER A 144 -11.87 -0.24 11.27
CA SER A 144 -11.96 -1.66 11.02
C SER A 144 -12.04 -1.96 9.53
N ALA A 145 -11.30 -2.98 9.11
CA ALA A 145 -11.44 -3.62 7.80
C ALA A 145 -12.90 -4.01 7.48
N ARG A 146 -13.71 -4.32 8.50
CA ARG A 146 -15.14 -4.64 8.33
C ARG A 146 -15.96 -3.43 7.88
N VAL A 147 -15.59 -2.24 8.34
CA VAL A 147 -16.24 -0.98 7.95
C VAL A 147 -16.01 -0.73 6.46
N LEU A 148 -14.77 -0.89 6.02
CA LEU A 148 -14.36 -0.72 4.62
C LEU A 148 -15.08 -1.69 3.66
N ALA A 149 -15.41 -2.89 4.14
CA ALA A 149 -16.07 -3.92 3.34
C ALA A 149 -17.61 -3.87 3.38
N GLY A 150 -18.19 -3.10 4.31
CA GLY A 150 -19.61 -3.14 4.62
C GLY A 150 -20.47 -2.21 3.77
N ALA A 151 -21.57 -2.72 3.22
CA ALA A 151 -22.58 -1.90 2.54
C ALA A 151 -23.37 -0.96 3.48
N ALA A 152 -23.27 -1.16 4.80
CA ALA A 152 -24.00 -0.40 5.81
C ALA A 152 -23.51 1.06 5.97
N PHE A 153 -22.31 1.39 5.49
CA PHE A 153 -21.72 2.73 5.60
C PHE A 153 -22.08 3.59 4.39
N GLY A 154 -23.34 3.45 3.94
CA GLY A 154 -24.02 4.11 2.81
C GLY A 154 -23.20 5.16 2.08
N ALA A 155 -22.92 4.92 0.79
CA ALA A 155 -22.11 5.78 -0.06
C ALA A 155 -20.69 6.02 0.48
N SER A 156 -19.80 5.03 0.26
CA SER A 156 -18.41 4.98 0.70
C SER A 156 -17.50 6.17 0.30
N GLY A 157 -18.02 7.27 -0.26
CA GLY A 157 -17.30 8.53 -0.48
C GLY A 157 -17.18 9.38 0.79
N GLN A 158 -18.29 9.66 1.50
CA GLN A 158 -18.30 10.65 2.59
C GLN A 158 -17.40 10.25 3.78
N LEU A 159 -17.48 8.99 4.22
CA LEU A 159 -16.62 8.48 5.29
C LEU A 159 -15.15 8.52 4.87
N LEU A 160 -14.87 8.20 3.61
CA LEU A 160 -13.50 8.19 3.10
C LEU A 160 -12.96 9.62 3.02
N GLU A 161 -13.72 10.59 2.50
CA GLU A 161 -13.38 12.02 2.50
C GLU A 161 -13.15 12.56 3.92
N ALA A 162 -13.98 12.16 4.90
CA ALA A 162 -13.84 12.58 6.29
C ALA A 162 -12.56 12.05 6.97
N ILE A 163 -12.01 10.94 6.48
CA ILE A 163 -10.85 10.24 7.06
C ILE A 163 -9.57 10.46 6.25
N GLU A 164 -9.65 10.75 4.95
CA GLU A 164 -8.52 10.81 4.01
C GLU A 164 -7.40 11.77 4.47
N GLY A 165 -7.75 12.87 5.15
CA GLY A 165 -6.80 13.83 5.72
C GLY A 165 -6.34 13.56 7.16
N ARG A 166 -6.67 12.41 7.74
CA ARG A 166 -6.41 12.08 9.16
C ARG A 166 -5.38 10.95 9.30
N HIS A 167 -4.77 10.84 10.48
CA HIS A 167 -4.00 9.65 10.82
C HIS A 167 -4.96 8.48 11.00
N VAL A 168 -4.65 7.33 10.42
CA VAL A 168 -5.56 6.18 10.43
C VAL A 168 -4.86 4.98 11.05
N LEU A 169 -5.55 4.34 11.97
CA LEU A 169 -5.21 3.03 12.49
C LEU A 169 -6.14 2.01 11.80
N VAL A 170 -5.63 1.27 10.82
CA VAL A 170 -6.37 0.20 10.15
C VAL A 170 -6.36 -1.05 11.03
N ILE A 171 -7.55 -1.53 11.38
CA ILE A 171 -7.76 -2.67 12.27
C ILE A 171 -8.27 -3.83 11.42
N ASP A 172 -7.41 -4.82 11.20
CA ASP A 172 -7.79 -6.07 10.55
C ASP A 172 -8.13 -7.10 11.63
N TRP A 173 -9.36 -7.61 11.65
CA TRP A 173 -9.75 -8.69 12.56
C TRP A 173 -9.93 -9.98 11.77
N GLN A 174 -9.01 -10.94 11.96
CA GLN A 174 -9.00 -12.20 11.20
C GLN A 174 -9.98 -13.19 11.80
N GLU A 175 -11.19 -13.26 11.27
CA GLU A 175 -12.16 -14.27 11.69
C GLU A 175 -11.77 -15.66 11.16
N ARG A 176 -11.78 -16.67 12.03
CA ARG A 176 -11.40 -18.06 11.68
C ARG A 176 -12.30 -18.70 10.63
N CYS A 177 -13.55 -18.24 10.50
CA CYS A 177 -14.55 -18.85 9.63
C CYS A 177 -15.39 -17.76 8.93
N ARG A 178 -14.88 -17.20 7.82
CA ARG A 178 -15.70 -16.41 6.88
C ARG A 178 -15.85 -17.16 5.57
N PRO A 179 -17.01 -17.04 4.89
CA PRO A 179 -17.12 -17.48 3.51
C PRO A 179 -16.01 -16.84 2.67
N ALA A 180 -15.32 -17.64 1.85
CA ALA A 180 -14.15 -17.20 1.09
C ALA A 180 -14.42 -15.92 0.25
N ARG A 181 -15.64 -15.79 -0.29
CA ARG A 181 -16.05 -14.61 -1.08
C ARG A 181 -16.11 -13.33 -0.25
N GLU A 182 -16.61 -13.39 0.99
CA GLU A 182 -16.70 -12.22 1.87
C GLU A 182 -15.32 -11.80 2.37
N PHE A 183 -14.48 -12.79 2.68
CA PHE A 183 -13.08 -12.56 3.04
C PHE A 183 -12.29 -11.89 1.90
N ALA A 184 -12.45 -12.38 0.67
CA ALA A 184 -11.81 -11.77 -0.51
C ALA A 184 -12.30 -10.33 -0.76
N ARG A 185 -13.61 -10.07 -0.62
CA ARG A 185 -14.18 -8.70 -0.73
C ARG A 185 -13.60 -7.77 0.32
N GLN A 186 -13.48 -8.23 1.57
CA GLN A 186 -12.89 -7.43 2.64
C GLN A 186 -11.42 -7.11 2.38
N ARG A 187 -10.62 -8.12 2.01
CA ARG A 187 -9.20 -7.94 1.66
C ARG A 187 -9.02 -6.97 0.48
N SER A 188 -9.87 -7.09 -0.54
CA SER A 188 -9.91 -6.14 -1.66
C SER A 188 -10.26 -4.71 -1.21
N ALA A 189 -11.27 -4.52 -0.35
CA ALA A 189 -11.64 -3.21 0.17
C ALA A 189 -10.52 -2.57 1.03
N VAL A 190 -9.88 -3.37 1.89
CA VAL A 190 -8.74 -2.92 2.69
C VAL A 190 -7.57 -2.51 1.80
N ALA A 191 -7.19 -3.34 0.83
CA ALA A 191 -6.08 -3.04 -0.07
C ALA A 191 -6.31 -1.75 -0.86
N ARG A 192 -7.52 -1.55 -1.42
CA ARG A 192 -7.91 -0.32 -2.12
C ARG A 192 -7.84 0.91 -1.21
N PHE A 193 -8.38 0.81 -0.01
CA PHE A 193 -8.33 1.90 0.97
C PHE A 193 -6.90 2.27 1.37
N ILE A 194 -6.05 1.27 1.60
CA ILE A 194 -4.65 1.50 1.94
C ILE A 194 -3.89 2.17 0.79
N CYS A 195 -4.11 1.74 -0.45
CA CYS A 195 -3.54 2.40 -1.63
C CYS A 195 -3.99 3.87 -1.73
N ARG A 196 -5.25 4.16 -1.40
CA ARG A 196 -5.76 5.53 -1.35
C ARG A 196 -5.11 6.38 -0.27
N LEU A 197 -4.91 5.85 0.94
CA LEU A 197 -4.21 6.56 2.00
C LEU A 197 -2.80 6.95 1.57
N GLY A 198 -2.04 6.00 1.03
CA GLY A 198 -0.68 6.25 0.56
C GLY A 198 -0.58 7.24 -0.60
N ALA A 199 -1.62 7.34 -1.43
CA ALA A 199 -1.67 8.31 -2.51
C ALA A 199 -1.89 9.75 -2.05
N ARG A 200 -2.42 9.95 -0.83
CA ARG A 200 -2.91 11.24 -0.35
C ARG A 200 -2.12 11.80 0.82
N SER A 201 -1.49 10.92 1.57
CA SER A 201 -0.84 11.25 2.83
C SER A 201 0.37 10.34 3.04
N PHE A 202 1.49 10.96 3.38
CA PHE A 202 2.71 10.28 3.83
C PHE A 202 2.81 10.24 5.37
N ARG A 203 1.71 10.54 6.07
CA ARG A 203 1.64 10.44 7.52
C ARG A 203 1.84 8.99 7.97
N PRO A 204 2.35 8.75 9.19
CA PRO A 204 2.46 7.40 9.74
C PRO A 204 1.06 6.83 9.92
N HIS A 205 0.66 5.91 9.03
CA HIS A 205 -0.53 5.10 9.16
C HIS A 205 -0.15 3.79 9.86
N LEU A 206 -0.96 3.36 10.83
CA LEU A 206 -0.71 2.14 11.60
C LEU A 206 -1.69 1.06 11.16
N LEU A 207 -1.21 -0.16 11.01
CA LEU A 207 -2.00 -1.34 10.77
C LEU A 207 -1.81 -2.33 11.92
N VAL A 208 -2.91 -2.76 12.52
CA VAL A 208 -2.92 -3.79 13.54
C VAL A 208 -3.84 -4.93 13.12
N SER A 209 -3.26 -6.13 12.96
CA SER A 209 -4.00 -7.35 12.67
C SER A 209 -4.22 -8.16 13.94
N PHE A 210 -5.48 -8.46 14.26
CA PHE A 210 -5.89 -9.28 15.39
C PHE A 210 -6.20 -10.69 14.91
N ARG A 211 -5.53 -11.68 15.50
CA ARG A 211 -5.62 -13.10 15.15
C ARG A 211 -6.14 -13.92 16.33
N PRO A 212 -7.46 -14.17 16.41
CA PRO A 212 -8.04 -14.98 17.46
C PRO A 212 -7.48 -16.41 17.42
N GLY A 213 -6.81 -16.82 18.50
CA GLY A 213 -6.27 -18.15 18.63
C GLY A 213 -5.04 -18.25 19.51
N GLY A 214 -4.88 -19.40 20.16
CA GLY A 214 -3.70 -19.72 20.95
C GLY A 214 -3.47 -18.77 22.12
N HIS A 215 -2.21 -18.65 22.52
CA HIS A 215 -1.74 -17.73 23.56
C HIS A 215 -1.60 -16.31 23.05
N LEU A 216 -1.62 -15.35 23.97
CA LEU A 216 -1.42 -13.95 23.66
C LEU A 216 0.02 -13.73 23.18
N LEU A 217 0.18 -13.36 21.89
CA LEU A 217 1.46 -13.16 21.25
C LEU A 217 1.46 -11.86 20.47
N LEU A 218 2.50 -11.05 20.68
CA LEU A 218 2.74 -9.82 19.93
C LEU A 218 3.85 -10.07 18.94
N THR A 219 3.56 -9.84 17.66
CA THR A 219 4.57 -9.90 16.59
C THR A 219 4.62 -8.55 15.90
N ARG A 220 5.74 -7.85 16.04
CA ARG A 220 6.02 -6.65 15.26
C ARG A 220 6.56 -7.11 13.91
N ARG A 221 5.88 -6.75 12.83
CA ARG A 221 6.47 -6.88 11.49
C ARG A 221 7.17 -5.55 11.21
N LEU A 222 8.48 -5.53 11.39
CA LEU A 222 9.29 -4.52 10.72
C LEU A 222 9.20 -4.83 9.23
N GLU A 223 8.97 -3.80 8.44
CA GLU A 223 8.52 -3.93 7.06
C GLU A 223 9.56 -4.56 6.12
N SER A 224 10.79 -4.78 6.58
CA SER A 224 11.90 -5.39 5.81
C SER A 224 11.76 -6.89 5.52
N GLY A 225 10.63 -7.53 5.82
CA GLY A 225 10.46 -8.99 5.66
C GLY A 225 11.30 -9.84 6.61
N VAL A 226 12.15 -9.23 7.44
CA VAL A 226 12.98 -9.88 8.46
C VAL A 226 12.33 -9.66 9.84
N PRO A 227 12.13 -10.69 10.67
CA PRO A 227 11.84 -10.49 12.08
C PRO A 227 13.06 -9.87 12.74
N ALA A 228 13.06 -8.55 12.98
CA ALA A 228 14.19 -7.94 13.68
C ALA A 228 14.06 -8.16 15.19
N ILE A 229 15.02 -8.90 15.74
CA ILE A 229 15.54 -8.67 17.09
C ILE A 229 16.37 -7.38 16.99
N GLU A 230 16.10 -6.41 17.86
CA GLU A 230 16.81 -5.13 17.90
C GLU A 230 18.31 -5.32 18.08
N THR A 231 19.12 -4.61 17.29
CA THR A 231 20.30 -3.88 17.79
C THR A 231 20.60 -2.71 16.85
N ALA A 232 20.76 -1.53 17.45
CA ALA A 232 21.01 -0.26 16.77
C ALA A 232 22.45 -0.14 16.28
N SER A 233 22.68 0.65 15.22
CA SER A 233 23.72 1.69 15.21
C SER A 233 23.59 2.62 13.98
N LEU A 234 23.73 3.91 14.25
CA LEU A 234 23.80 5.05 13.32
C LEU A 234 25.27 5.32 12.94
N SER A 235 25.56 5.70 11.69
CA SER A 235 26.54 6.78 11.42
C SER A 235 26.57 7.25 9.97
N ARG A 236 26.82 8.55 9.82
CA ARG A 236 26.75 9.44 8.66
C ARG A 236 27.97 9.34 7.71
N GLY A 237 27.72 9.62 6.42
CA GLY A 237 28.51 10.62 5.66
C GLY A 237 29.25 10.12 4.42
N LEU A 238 28.74 10.39 3.22
CA LEU A 238 29.28 11.34 2.22
C LEU A 238 28.36 11.34 0.99
N ARG A 239 28.00 12.52 0.48
CA ARG A 239 27.09 12.67 -0.67
C ARG A 239 27.86 12.54 -1.98
N LEU A 240 27.44 11.58 -2.80
CA LEU A 240 27.67 11.59 -4.25
C LEU A 240 26.31 11.59 -4.93
N SER A 241 25.96 12.74 -5.52
CA SER A 241 24.75 12.88 -6.32
C SER A 241 24.94 12.16 -7.65
N ALA A 242 24.46 10.92 -7.73
CA ALA A 242 24.17 10.29 -9.01
C ALA A 242 22.75 10.70 -9.40
N ARG A 243 22.62 11.63 -10.34
CA ARG A 243 21.34 11.86 -11.03
C ARG A 243 21.05 10.61 -11.87
N GLU A 244 20.02 9.88 -11.52
CA GLU A 244 19.45 8.88 -12.42
C GLU A 244 18.65 9.59 -13.51
N GLU A 245 18.78 9.10 -14.73
CA GLU A 245 17.81 9.35 -15.79
C GLU A 245 16.53 8.52 -15.55
N PRO A 246 15.35 9.00 -15.99
CA PRO A 246 14.09 8.31 -15.81
C PRO A 246 14.21 6.85 -16.25
N ALA A 247 13.73 5.92 -15.43
CA ALA A 247 13.74 4.52 -15.83
C ALA A 247 12.90 4.37 -17.11
N ALA A 248 13.45 3.67 -18.10
CA ALA A 248 12.71 3.30 -19.30
C ALA A 248 11.61 2.31 -18.91
N TYR A 249 10.47 2.83 -18.47
CA TYR A 249 9.28 2.05 -18.20
C TYR A 249 8.68 1.63 -19.54
N GLU A 250 8.80 0.35 -19.84
CA GLU A 250 8.32 -0.23 -21.09
C GLU A 250 6.79 -0.12 -21.17
N VAL A 251 6.29 0.28 -22.35
CA VAL A 251 4.88 0.28 -22.71
C VAL A 251 4.70 -0.87 -23.70
N ARG A 252 4.28 -2.03 -23.20
CA ARG A 252 3.98 -3.24 -23.99
C ARG A 252 2.51 -3.66 -23.83
N PRO A 253 1.95 -4.41 -24.80
CA PRO A 253 0.52 -4.42 -25.09
C PRO A 253 -0.34 -5.21 -24.10
N CYS A 254 -0.95 -4.52 -23.13
CA CYS A 254 -2.06 -5.01 -22.30
C CYS A 254 -3.06 -5.84 -23.11
N ARG A 255 -3.07 -7.16 -22.89
CA ARG A 255 -4.20 -7.98 -23.35
C ARG A 255 -5.40 -7.68 -22.44
N PRO A 256 -6.57 -7.33 -22.99
CA PRO A 256 -7.72 -7.04 -22.16
C PRO A 256 -8.10 -8.29 -21.37
N LEU A 257 -8.28 -8.13 -20.05
CA LEU A 257 -8.95 -9.14 -19.23
C LEU A 257 -10.32 -9.38 -19.86
N THR A 258 -10.52 -10.59 -20.36
CA THR A 258 -11.73 -11.00 -21.07
C THR A 258 -12.91 -10.94 -20.11
N SER A 259 -13.69 -9.85 -20.20
CA SER A 259 -15.12 -9.91 -19.96
C SER A 259 -15.73 -10.64 -21.16
N THR A 260 -16.43 -11.72 -20.88
CA THR A 260 -17.23 -12.50 -21.82
C THR A 260 -18.18 -11.57 -22.60
N ALA A 261 -17.84 -11.22 -23.84
CA ALA A 261 -18.79 -10.86 -24.90
C ALA A 261 -18.10 -10.76 -26.28
N VAL A 262 -18.47 -11.69 -27.15
CA VAL A 262 -18.39 -11.66 -28.62
C VAL A 262 -16.98 -11.57 -29.25
N SER A 263 -16.46 -12.74 -29.59
CA SER A 263 -15.41 -12.93 -30.59
C SER A 263 -15.83 -12.31 -31.93
N THR A 264 -15.27 -11.17 -32.30
CA THR A 264 -15.16 -10.75 -33.70
C THR A 264 -13.69 -10.84 -34.10
N VAL A 265 -13.42 -11.73 -35.05
CA VAL A 265 -12.10 -12.01 -35.60
C VAL A 265 -11.48 -10.72 -36.16
N GLY A 266 -10.26 -10.37 -35.72
CA GLY A 266 -9.39 -9.40 -36.40
C GLY A 266 -9.25 -7.98 -35.81
N CYS A 267 -10.06 -7.55 -34.83
CA CYS A 267 -9.96 -6.19 -34.29
C CYS A 267 -9.17 -6.15 -32.97
N GLN A 268 -7.92 -5.67 -33.00
CA GLN A 268 -7.17 -5.35 -31.79
C GLN A 268 -7.90 -4.26 -30.98
N SER A 269 -7.93 -4.38 -29.64
CA SER A 269 -8.54 -3.36 -28.78
C SER A 269 -7.91 -1.98 -28.99
N PRO A 270 -8.63 -0.86 -28.81
CA PRO A 270 -8.05 0.49 -28.93
C PRO A 270 -6.80 0.67 -28.05
N LEU A 271 -6.80 0.07 -26.86
CA LEU A 271 -5.65 0.01 -25.97
C LEU A 271 -4.46 -0.72 -26.62
N ALA A 272 -4.67 -1.93 -27.15
CA ALA A 272 -3.61 -2.70 -27.79
C ALA A 272 -2.97 -1.96 -28.97
N ARG A 273 -3.77 -1.27 -29.80
CA ARG A 273 -3.26 -0.44 -30.91
C ARG A 273 -2.44 0.75 -30.43
N ALA A 274 -2.85 1.38 -29.32
CA ALA A 274 -2.11 2.49 -28.75
C ALA A 274 -0.75 2.03 -28.20
N LEU A 275 -0.71 0.85 -27.58
CA LEU A 275 0.51 0.24 -27.06
C LEU A 275 1.45 -0.21 -28.19
N ASP A 276 0.91 -0.76 -29.28
CA ASP A 276 1.67 -1.08 -30.50
C ASP A 276 2.32 0.17 -31.13
N ARG A 277 1.61 1.31 -31.12
CA ARG A 277 2.20 2.57 -31.56
C ARG A 277 3.39 2.97 -30.69
N ALA A 278 3.29 2.80 -29.37
CA ALA A 278 4.38 3.12 -28.45
C ALA A 278 5.61 2.23 -28.67
N SER A 279 5.42 0.93 -28.88
CA SER A 279 6.54 0.00 -29.11
C SER A 279 7.28 0.25 -30.43
N HIS A 280 6.63 0.88 -31.42
CA HIS A 280 7.24 1.31 -32.68
C HIS A 280 7.77 2.76 -32.64
N GLY A 281 7.93 3.35 -31.45
CA GLY A 281 8.46 4.70 -31.30
C GLY A 281 7.49 5.84 -31.65
N ARG A 282 6.23 5.53 -32.02
CA ARG A 282 5.19 6.52 -32.33
C ARG A 282 4.52 7.03 -31.04
N HIS A 283 5.34 7.53 -30.12
CA HIS A 283 4.95 7.89 -28.76
C HIS A 283 3.86 8.96 -28.70
N ALA A 284 3.93 9.99 -29.55
CA ALA A 284 2.92 11.05 -29.59
C ALA A 284 1.55 10.57 -30.11
N GLU A 285 1.55 9.60 -31.04
CA GLU A 285 0.30 8.96 -31.49
C GLU A 285 -0.27 8.03 -30.43
N ALA A 286 0.60 7.24 -29.78
CA ALA A 286 0.21 6.37 -28.67
C ALA A 286 -0.44 7.17 -27.54
N GLU A 287 0.17 8.29 -27.15
CA GLU A 287 -0.32 9.17 -26.09
C GLU A 287 -1.73 9.71 -26.41
N ARG A 288 -1.93 10.25 -27.63
CA ARG A 288 -3.26 10.71 -28.08
C ARG A 288 -4.29 9.59 -28.07
N SER A 289 -3.91 8.42 -28.59
CA SER A 289 -4.78 7.24 -28.66
C SER A 289 -5.18 6.72 -27.27
N LEU A 290 -4.26 6.76 -26.30
CA LEU A 290 -4.53 6.37 -24.92
C LEU A 290 -5.53 7.34 -24.28
N ARG A 291 -5.34 8.66 -24.44
CA ARG A 291 -6.31 9.67 -23.94
C ARG A 291 -7.71 9.47 -24.52
N GLU A 292 -7.81 9.23 -25.83
CA GLU A 292 -9.08 8.91 -26.48
C GLU A 292 -9.70 7.62 -25.95
N THR A 293 -8.88 6.58 -25.74
CA THR A 293 -9.33 5.29 -25.21
C THR A 293 -9.87 5.42 -23.78
N ILE A 294 -9.22 6.21 -22.92
CA ILE A 294 -9.70 6.48 -21.55
C ILE A 294 -11.12 7.06 -21.61
N GLY A 295 -11.32 8.14 -22.37
CA GLY A 295 -12.61 8.79 -22.50
C GLY A 295 -13.68 7.89 -23.15
N TRP A 296 -13.31 7.10 -24.15
CA TRP A 296 -14.21 6.16 -24.82
C TRP A 296 -14.69 5.04 -23.90
N MET A 297 -13.78 4.44 -23.12
CA MET A 297 -14.09 3.38 -22.17
C MET A 297 -14.97 3.91 -21.02
N ALA A 298 -14.62 5.07 -20.46
CA ALA A 298 -15.37 5.70 -19.38
C ALA A 298 -16.83 6.01 -19.78
N ARG A 299 -17.04 6.59 -20.98
CA ARG A 299 -18.40 6.87 -21.49
C ARG A 299 -19.26 5.61 -21.69
N ARG A 300 -18.65 4.44 -21.83
CA ARG A 300 -19.34 3.15 -21.96
C ARG A 300 -19.49 2.40 -20.63
N GLY A 301 -19.09 3.01 -19.51
CA GLY A 301 -19.10 2.39 -18.19
C GLY A 301 -18.07 1.27 -18.03
N ASN A 302 -17.05 1.20 -18.91
CA ASN A 302 -15.96 0.24 -18.77
C ASN A 302 -14.83 0.84 -17.91
N GLU A 303 -15.06 0.90 -16.60
CA GLU A 303 -14.11 1.48 -15.63
C GLU A 303 -12.75 0.77 -15.63
N VAL A 304 -12.73 -0.57 -15.74
CA VAL A 304 -11.48 -1.35 -15.80
C VAL A 304 -10.69 -1.02 -17.06
N GLY A 305 -11.37 -0.90 -18.21
CA GLY A 305 -10.75 -0.51 -19.48
C GLY A 305 -10.18 0.90 -19.44
N ALA A 306 -10.92 1.85 -18.87
CA ALA A 306 -10.46 3.22 -18.69
C ALA A 306 -9.25 3.29 -17.75
N ALA A 307 -9.31 2.58 -16.62
CA ALA A 307 -8.21 2.49 -15.65
C ALA A 307 -6.95 1.89 -16.26
N SER A 308 -7.09 0.81 -17.04
CA SER A 308 -5.96 0.16 -17.72
C SER A 308 -5.31 1.09 -18.76
N ALA A 309 -6.11 1.86 -19.50
CA ALA A 309 -5.60 2.85 -20.44
C ALA A 309 -4.90 4.03 -19.73
N ALA A 310 -5.43 4.49 -18.60
CA ALA A 310 -4.79 5.51 -17.77
C ALA A 310 -3.46 5.03 -17.17
N LEU A 311 -3.41 3.78 -16.70
CA LEU A 311 -2.19 3.14 -16.21
C LEU A 311 -1.12 3.06 -17.31
N ALA A 312 -1.49 2.64 -18.51
CA ALA A 312 -0.61 2.62 -19.68
C ALA A 312 -0.10 4.01 -20.07
N LEU A 313 -0.97 5.03 -20.04
CA LEU A 313 -0.59 6.41 -20.30
C LEU A 313 0.38 6.92 -19.24
N GLY A 314 0.16 6.61 -17.96
CA GLY A 314 1.08 6.94 -16.88
C GLY A 314 2.47 6.35 -17.11
N ARG A 315 2.57 5.08 -17.50
CA ARG A 315 3.85 4.43 -17.83
C ARG A 315 4.55 5.09 -19.01
N LEU A 316 3.80 5.39 -20.09
CA LEU A 316 4.33 6.08 -21.26
C LEU A 316 4.91 7.46 -20.90
N LEU A 317 4.17 8.23 -20.11
CA LEU A 317 4.59 9.55 -19.66
C LEU A 317 5.82 9.47 -18.76
N LEU A 318 5.85 8.50 -17.84
CA LEU A 318 6.97 8.32 -16.91
C LEU A 318 8.24 7.92 -17.66
N GLY A 319 8.15 6.97 -18.59
CA GLY A 319 9.28 6.58 -19.45
C GLY A 319 9.79 7.74 -20.32
N ARG A 320 8.96 8.76 -20.57
CA ARG A 320 9.35 10.00 -21.27
C ARG A 320 9.81 11.12 -20.34
N GLY A 321 10.06 10.84 -19.06
CA GLY A 321 10.50 11.83 -18.07
C GLY A 321 9.42 12.82 -17.62
N ARG A 322 8.14 12.57 -17.95
CA ARG A 322 7.01 13.44 -17.58
C ARG A 322 6.35 12.95 -16.30
N ALA A 323 7.13 12.89 -15.22
CA ALA A 323 6.71 12.32 -13.93
C ALA A 323 5.46 12.99 -13.35
N GLY A 324 5.37 14.32 -13.43
CA GLY A 324 4.20 15.10 -13.00
C GLY A 324 2.89 14.69 -13.68
N GLU A 325 2.94 14.49 -15.00
CA GLU A 325 1.77 14.05 -15.75
C GLU A 325 1.47 12.57 -15.53
N ALA A 326 2.51 11.74 -15.43
CA ALA A 326 2.37 10.33 -15.10
C ALA A 326 1.66 10.13 -13.76
N ARG A 327 2.05 10.91 -12.74
CA ARG A 327 1.42 10.91 -11.40
C ARG A 327 -0.08 11.15 -11.49
N VAL A 328 -0.52 12.15 -12.25
CA VAL A 328 -1.95 12.45 -12.45
C VAL A 328 -2.69 11.26 -13.07
N GLN A 329 -2.06 10.59 -14.04
CA GLN A 329 -2.66 9.41 -14.69
C GLN A 329 -2.70 8.19 -13.77
N PHE A 330 -1.66 7.96 -12.96
CA PHE A 330 -1.68 6.88 -11.97
C PHE A 330 -2.73 7.09 -10.90
N ASP A 331 -2.91 8.31 -10.41
CA ASP A 331 -3.93 8.60 -9.41
C ASP A 331 -5.35 8.48 -9.99
N SER A 332 -5.53 8.89 -11.26
CA SER A 332 -6.77 8.66 -12.02
C SER A 332 -7.06 7.17 -12.23
N ALA A 333 -6.04 6.39 -12.62
CA ALA A 333 -6.16 4.93 -12.78
C ALA A 333 -6.53 4.25 -11.46
N ARG A 334 -5.91 4.64 -10.35
CA ARG A 334 -6.23 4.15 -9.00
C ARG A 334 -7.69 4.43 -8.65
N ALA A 335 -8.18 5.66 -8.87
CA ALA A 335 -9.57 6.02 -8.59
C ALA A 335 -10.57 5.19 -9.43
N ALA A 336 -10.28 4.95 -10.70
CA ALA A 336 -11.11 4.12 -11.57
C ALA A 336 -11.08 2.62 -11.19
N PHE A 337 -9.90 2.08 -10.84
CA PHE A 337 -9.80 0.73 -10.27
C PHE A 337 -10.51 0.59 -8.93
N ASP A 338 -10.47 1.65 -8.10
CA ASP A 338 -11.21 1.70 -6.85
C ASP A 338 -12.71 1.61 -7.09
N ALA A 339 -13.24 2.36 -8.05
CA ALA A 339 -14.65 2.33 -8.46
C ALA A 339 -15.06 0.97 -9.05
N ALA A 340 -14.17 0.36 -9.83
CA ALA A 340 -14.36 -0.97 -10.39
C ALA A 340 -14.21 -2.12 -9.36
N GLY A 341 -13.76 -1.83 -8.14
CA GLY A 341 -13.48 -2.84 -7.11
C GLY A 341 -12.25 -3.71 -7.38
N SER A 342 -11.36 -3.29 -8.29
CA SER A 342 -10.14 -3.99 -8.66
C SER A 342 -8.99 -3.64 -7.73
N ALA A 343 -8.71 -4.49 -6.74
CA ALA A 343 -7.62 -4.25 -5.79
C ALA A 343 -6.22 -4.41 -6.43
N SER A 344 -6.02 -5.42 -7.29
CA SER A 344 -4.73 -5.59 -7.98
C SER A 344 -4.40 -4.39 -8.88
N GLY A 345 -5.38 -3.88 -9.63
CA GLY A 345 -5.22 -2.66 -10.42
C GLY A 345 -4.94 -1.42 -9.57
N ALA A 346 -5.62 -1.28 -8.42
CA ALA A 346 -5.36 -0.18 -7.49
C ALA A 346 -3.92 -0.22 -6.91
N VAL A 347 -3.41 -1.42 -6.60
CA VAL A 347 -2.01 -1.62 -6.17
C VAL A 347 -1.05 -1.27 -7.29
N GLU A 348 -1.31 -1.73 -8.52
CA GLU A 348 -0.45 -1.45 -9.68
C GLU A 348 -0.37 0.06 -9.97
N ALA A 349 -1.50 0.76 -9.87
CA ALA A 349 -1.57 2.20 -9.99
C ALA A 349 -0.86 2.93 -8.83
N ALA A 350 -0.99 2.45 -7.59
CA ALA A 350 -0.28 3.01 -6.44
C ALA A 350 1.25 2.82 -6.53
N THR A 351 1.71 1.68 -7.05
CA THR A 351 3.13 1.45 -7.35
C THR A 351 3.63 2.42 -8.42
N GLY A 352 2.86 2.63 -9.50
CA GLY A 352 3.18 3.63 -10.53
C GLY A 352 3.24 5.06 -9.97
N LEU A 353 2.30 5.42 -9.09
CA LEU A 353 2.30 6.68 -8.36
C LEU A 353 3.58 6.86 -7.53
N GLY A 354 3.98 5.83 -6.77
CA GLY A 354 5.23 5.85 -6.00
C GLY A 354 6.48 6.03 -6.86
N LEU A 355 6.51 5.40 -8.04
CA LEU A 355 7.60 5.60 -9.01
C LEU A 355 7.63 7.03 -9.56
N ALA A 356 6.47 7.58 -9.93
CA ALA A 356 6.37 8.98 -10.38
C ALA A 356 6.79 9.97 -9.28
N LEU A 357 6.41 9.73 -8.03
CA LEU A 357 6.85 10.53 -6.88
C LEU A 357 8.36 10.41 -6.65
N THR A 358 8.94 9.22 -6.87
CA THR A 358 10.40 9.03 -6.80
C THR A 358 11.11 9.88 -7.86
N ASP A 359 10.61 9.86 -9.10
CA ASP A 359 11.18 10.63 -10.21
C ASP A 359 10.94 12.15 -10.07
N GLU A 360 9.90 12.57 -9.32
CA GLU A 360 9.70 13.96 -8.86
C GLU A 360 10.57 14.35 -7.65
N ALA A 361 11.42 13.44 -7.14
CA ALA A 361 12.21 13.61 -5.91
C ALA A 361 11.38 13.83 -4.62
N ARG A 362 10.11 13.42 -4.61
CA ARG A 362 9.20 13.47 -3.44
C ARG A 362 9.30 12.17 -2.63
N LEU A 363 10.51 11.89 -2.14
CA LEU A 363 10.89 10.56 -1.65
C LEU A 363 10.10 10.07 -0.42
N LEU A 364 9.71 10.95 0.51
CA LEU A 364 8.90 10.54 1.67
C LEU A 364 7.48 10.13 1.28
N GLU A 365 6.92 10.78 0.26
CA GLU A 365 5.60 10.43 -0.28
C GLU A 365 5.67 9.14 -1.09
N ALA A 366 6.73 9.00 -1.89
CA ALA A 366 7.00 7.76 -2.61
C ALA A 366 7.15 6.58 -1.65
N GLU A 367 7.95 6.71 -0.59
CA GLU A 367 8.16 5.65 0.40
C GLU A 367 6.83 5.22 1.04
N ALA A 368 6.01 6.17 1.50
CA ALA A 368 4.71 5.86 2.07
C ALA A 368 3.79 5.14 1.09
N ALA A 369 3.68 5.64 -0.14
CA ALA A 369 2.85 5.03 -1.18
C ALA A 369 3.30 3.61 -1.52
N LEU A 370 4.61 3.38 -1.64
CA LEU A 370 5.19 2.10 -2.03
C LEU A 370 5.13 1.04 -0.93
N ARG A 371 5.39 1.41 0.33
CA ARG A 371 5.22 0.51 1.47
C ARG A 371 3.76 0.09 1.63
N LEU A 372 2.82 1.04 1.50
CA LEU A 372 1.39 0.75 1.54
C LEU A 372 0.92 -0.08 0.35
N ALA A 373 1.47 0.14 -0.85
CA ALA A 373 1.18 -0.69 -2.02
C ALA A 373 1.68 -2.14 -1.83
N ALA A 374 2.90 -2.33 -1.31
CA ALA A 374 3.44 -3.65 -1.00
C ALA A 374 2.60 -4.36 0.07
N PHE A 375 2.19 -3.64 1.13
CA PHE A 375 1.30 -4.18 2.13
C PHE A 375 -0.08 -4.56 1.56
N ALA A 376 -0.65 -3.71 0.71
CA ALA A 376 -1.91 -3.98 0.04
C ALA A 376 -1.82 -5.22 -0.86
N ALA A 377 -0.70 -5.41 -1.59
CA ALA A 377 -0.44 -6.59 -2.40
C ALA A 377 -0.42 -7.89 -1.58
N VAL A 378 0.32 -7.91 -0.46
CA VAL A 378 0.31 -9.02 0.52
C VAL A 378 -1.11 -9.26 1.03
N THR A 379 -1.85 -8.16 1.29
CA THR A 379 -3.23 -8.21 1.75
C THR A 379 -4.16 -8.83 0.72
N ILE A 380 -3.87 -8.85 -0.57
CA ILE A 380 -4.71 -9.60 -1.55
C ILE A 380 -4.06 -10.90 -2.05
N GLY A 381 -2.84 -11.21 -1.59
CA GLY A 381 -2.08 -12.37 -2.06
C GLY A 381 -1.56 -12.21 -3.50
N ALA A 382 -1.43 -10.97 -3.97
CA ALA A 382 -1.03 -10.64 -5.32
C ALA A 382 0.50 -10.53 -5.41
N ARG A 383 1.17 -11.67 -5.58
CA ARG A 383 2.64 -11.79 -5.49
C ARG A 383 3.38 -10.96 -6.54
N ARG A 384 2.83 -10.84 -7.75
CA ARG A 384 3.43 -10.05 -8.83
C ARG A 384 3.47 -8.57 -8.46
N GLU A 385 2.34 -8.08 -7.96
CA GLU A 385 2.16 -6.71 -7.50
C GLU A 385 3.01 -6.42 -6.27
N GLU A 386 3.14 -7.39 -5.35
CA GLU A 386 4.03 -7.30 -4.19
C GLU A 386 5.49 -7.13 -4.63
N ALA A 387 5.95 -7.98 -5.56
CA ALA A 387 7.31 -7.89 -6.07
C ALA A 387 7.58 -6.56 -6.78
N ALA A 388 6.63 -6.08 -7.59
CA ALA A 388 6.74 -4.78 -8.25
C ALA A 388 6.78 -3.60 -7.25
N ALA A 389 5.90 -3.62 -6.24
CA ALA A 389 5.85 -2.59 -5.21
C ALA A 389 7.13 -2.56 -4.36
N ARG A 390 7.64 -3.74 -3.96
CA ARG A 390 8.90 -3.85 -3.21
C ARG A 390 10.11 -3.42 -4.04
N LEU A 391 10.18 -3.81 -5.31
CA LEU A 391 11.25 -3.35 -6.19
C LEU A 391 11.26 -1.81 -6.33
N ALA A 392 10.07 -1.22 -6.51
CA ALA A 392 9.91 0.22 -6.54
C ALA A 392 10.29 0.87 -5.18
N LEU A 393 9.93 0.25 -4.06
CA LEU A 393 10.36 0.67 -2.72
C LEU A 393 11.88 0.63 -2.58
N SER A 394 12.54 -0.44 -3.01
CA SER A 394 14.01 -0.55 -3.01
C SER A 394 14.66 0.57 -3.81
N ARG A 395 14.09 0.95 -4.96
CA ARG A 395 14.54 2.10 -5.75
C ARG A 395 14.39 3.40 -4.94
N CYS A 396 13.25 3.61 -4.29
CA CYS A 396 13.05 4.78 -3.43
C CYS A 396 14.03 4.82 -2.25
N LEU A 397 14.27 3.69 -1.59
CA LEU A 397 15.21 3.56 -0.47
C LEU A 397 16.67 3.79 -0.92
N TYR A 398 17.03 3.34 -2.12
CA TYR A 398 18.32 3.67 -2.73
C TYR A 398 18.50 5.19 -2.86
N TRP A 399 17.47 5.89 -3.33
CA TRP A 399 17.48 7.36 -3.42
C TRP A 399 17.49 8.07 -2.07
N LEU A 400 16.96 7.43 -1.03
CA LEU A 400 17.07 7.88 0.37
C LEU A 400 18.42 7.52 1.02
N GLU A 401 19.36 6.93 0.27
CA GLU A 401 20.67 6.45 0.75
C GLU A 401 20.56 5.35 1.84
N ARG A 402 19.41 4.67 1.93
CA ARG A 402 19.16 3.55 2.87
C ARG A 402 19.51 2.22 2.22
N PHE A 403 20.77 2.05 1.83
CA PHE A 403 21.23 0.93 0.99
C PHE A 403 21.05 -0.46 1.63
N GLU A 404 21.24 -0.58 2.95
CA GLU A 404 21.03 -1.85 3.67
C GLU A 404 19.56 -2.27 3.64
N GLU A 405 18.65 -1.33 3.88
CA GLU A 405 17.21 -1.60 3.80
C GLU A 405 16.78 -1.92 2.36
N ALA A 406 17.28 -1.17 1.39
CA ALA A 406 17.03 -1.44 -0.03
C ALA A 406 17.50 -2.85 -0.43
N ALA A 407 18.67 -3.28 0.05
CA ALA A 407 19.20 -4.62 -0.20
C ALA A 407 18.36 -5.71 0.48
N SER A 408 17.88 -5.47 1.70
CA SER A 408 17.00 -6.40 2.42
C SER A 408 15.68 -6.60 1.67
N GLU A 409 15.08 -5.53 1.15
CA GLU A 409 13.85 -5.61 0.36
C GLU A 409 14.05 -6.47 -0.89
N ILE A 410 15.15 -6.29 -1.63
CA ILE A 410 15.46 -7.11 -2.82
C ILE A 410 15.76 -8.56 -2.44
N ALA A 411 16.54 -8.78 -1.38
CA ALA A 411 16.86 -10.14 -0.92
C ALA A 411 15.60 -10.92 -0.52
N SER A 412 14.61 -10.24 0.08
CA SER A 412 13.30 -10.83 0.42
C SER A 412 12.49 -11.27 -0.80
N LEU A 413 12.80 -10.76 -2.00
CA LEU A 413 12.21 -11.17 -3.28
C LEU A 413 12.95 -12.36 -3.91
N ALA A 414 14.17 -12.67 -3.46
CA ALA A 414 15.03 -13.71 -4.02
C ALA A 414 15.10 -14.99 -3.15
N SER A 415 14.72 -14.92 -1.87
CA SER A 415 14.94 -16.00 -0.89
C SER A 415 14.00 -17.20 -1.01
N ASP A 416 12.91 -17.13 -1.76
CA ASP A 416 12.01 -18.25 -1.92
C ASP A 416 12.37 -19.03 -3.19
N LYS A 417 12.89 -20.25 -3.02
CA LYS A 417 13.16 -21.18 -4.12
C LYS A 417 11.90 -21.55 -4.94
N ASP A 418 10.71 -21.31 -4.39
CA ASP A 418 9.41 -21.39 -5.08
C ASP A 418 9.00 -20.09 -5.79
N GLN A 419 9.59 -18.94 -5.41
CA GLN A 419 9.39 -17.65 -6.07
C GLN A 419 10.18 -17.53 -7.36
N ASP A 420 11.32 -18.19 -7.53
CA ASP A 420 11.93 -18.27 -8.87
C ASP A 420 10.98 -18.99 -9.83
N ALA A 421 10.32 -20.08 -9.43
CA ALA A 421 9.30 -20.71 -10.26
C ALA A 421 8.05 -19.84 -10.44
N ALA A 422 7.64 -19.00 -9.48
CA ALA A 422 6.48 -18.10 -9.62
C ALA A 422 6.80 -16.78 -10.35
N LEU A 423 8.03 -16.26 -10.27
CA LEU A 423 8.56 -15.17 -11.10
C LEU A 423 8.86 -15.66 -12.52
N MET A 424 9.24 -16.93 -12.70
CA MET A 424 9.48 -17.56 -14.01
C MET A 424 8.18 -18.06 -14.66
N ALA A 425 7.24 -18.62 -13.89
CA ALA A 425 5.91 -19.05 -14.33
C ALA A 425 4.88 -17.91 -14.33
N ALA A 426 5.21 -16.73 -13.81
CA ALA A 426 4.54 -15.47 -14.14
C ALA A 426 4.83 -15.00 -15.58
N HIS A 427 4.95 -15.93 -16.53
CA HIS A 427 4.58 -15.70 -17.94
C HIS A 427 3.05 -15.57 -18.10
N GLY A 428 2.39 -14.92 -17.15
CA GLY A 428 0.94 -14.77 -17.06
C GLY A 428 0.43 -13.36 -17.34
N ALA A 429 1.20 -12.52 -18.06
CA ALA A 429 0.78 -11.40 -18.90
C ALA A 429 2.04 -10.72 -19.44
N ALA A 430 2.17 -10.54 -20.75
CA ALA A 430 3.37 -10.05 -21.43
C ALA A 430 3.72 -8.55 -21.18
N ASP A 431 3.18 -7.94 -20.11
CA ASP A 431 2.87 -6.50 -20.05
C ASP A 431 3.45 -5.76 -18.81
N SER A 432 4.35 -6.40 -18.04
CA SER A 432 5.16 -5.75 -17.00
C SER A 432 6.65 -5.99 -17.23
N PRO A 433 7.53 -5.01 -16.95
CA PRO A 433 8.96 -5.22 -17.04
C PRO A 433 9.33 -6.40 -16.12
N ASP A 434 10.25 -7.25 -16.59
CA ASP A 434 10.67 -8.42 -15.84
C ASP A 434 11.25 -7.98 -14.49
N THR A 435 10.46 -8.16 -13.43
CA THR A 435 10.81 -7.72 -12.08
C THR A 435 12.13 -8.34 -11.63
N GLY A 436 12.42 -9.56 -12.07
CA GLY A 436 13.68 -10.25 -11.79
C GLY A 436 14.90 -9.61 -12.47
N LEU A 437 14.79 -9.15 -13.71
CA LEU A 437 15.85 -8.41 -14.41
C LEU A 437 16.10 -7.06 -13.71
N LEU A 438 15.03 -6.31 -13.46
CA LEU A 438 15.13 -5.00 -12.82
C LEU A 438 15.68 -5.10 -11.38
N ALA A 439 15.27 -6.12 -10.62
CA ALA A 439 15.78 -6.38 -9.28
C ALA A 439 17.28 -6.64 -9.29
N ARG A 440 17.80 -7.47 -10.20
CA ARG A 440 19.24 -7.72 -10.33
C ARG A 440 20.03 -6.48 -10.75
N CYS A 441 19.47 -5.67 -11.66
CA CYS A 441 20.09 -4.40 -12.03
C CYS A 441 20.14 -3.42 -10.85
N LEU A 442 19.08 -3.36 -10.04
CA LEU A 442 19.05 -2.53 -8.85
C LEU A 442 19.97 -3.08 -7.74
N GLU A 443 20.05 -4.40 -7.57
CA GLU A 443 21.00 -5.04 -6.66
C GLU A 443 22.44 -4.67 -7.02
N ALA A 444 22.80 -4.72 -8.31
CA ALA A 444 24.12 -4.28 -8.77
C ALA A 444 24.39 -2.82 -8.36
N ARG A 445 23.43 -1.92 -8.55
CA ARG A 445 23.56 -0.49 -8.14
C ARG A 445 23.69 -0.30 -6.64
N ILE A 446 22.90 -1.03 -5.85
CA ILE A 446 22.98 -0.98 -4.38
C ILE A 446 24.34 -1.52 -3.90
N ALA A 447 24.82 -2.62 -4.49
CA ALA A 447 26.13 -3.18 -4.18
C ALA A 447 27.26 -2.19 -4.51
N LEU A 448 27.19 -1.51 -5.67
CA LEU A 448 28.14 -0.43 -6.02
C LEU A 448 28.10 0.71 -5.00
N ALA A 449 26.91 1.15 -4.57
CA ALA A 449 26.77 2.21 -3.57
C ALA A 449 27.30 1.79 -2.18
N ARG A 450 27.37 0.48 -1.91
CA ARG A 450 27.96 -0.11 -0.70
C ARG A 450 29.46 -0.44 -0.87
N HIS A 451 30.06 -0.10 -2.01
CA HIS A 451 31.44 -0.44 -2.36
C HIS A 451 31.72 -1.96 -2.45
N ASP A 452 30.70 -2.78 -2.69
CA ASP A 452 30.82 -4.22 -2.90
C ASP A 452 30.86 -4.54 -4.41
N SER A 453 32.05 -4.42 -4.99
CA SER A 453 32.27 -4.61 -6.43
C SER A 453 32.03 -6.06 -6.87
N VAL A 454 32.30 -7.03 -5.99
CA VAL A 454 32.12 -8.47 -6.30
C VAL A 454 30.65 -8.80 -6.42
N ARG A 455 29.83 -8.37 -5.44
CA ARG A 455 28.38 -8.57 -5.49
C ARG A 455 27.76 -7.78 -6.64
N ALA A 456 28.26 -6.58 -6.93
CA ALA A 456 27.80 -5.79 -8.05
C ALA A 456 28.00 -6.51 -9.39
N ALA A 457 29.21 -7.06 -9.62
CA ALA A 457 29.52 -7.84 -10.82
C ALA A 457 28.67 -9.11 -10.93
N ALA A 458 28.47 -9.83 -9.83
CA ALA A 458 27.61 -11.02 -9.81
C ALA A 458 26.16 -10.70 -10.18
N ALA A 459 25.61 -9.61 -9.61
CA ALA A 459 24.25 -9.16 -9.89
C ALA A 459 24.08 -8.67 -11.34
N ALA A 460 25.04 -7.89 -11.86
CA ALA A 460 25.06 -7.44 -13.26
C ALA A 460 25.12 -8.63 -14.23
N ARG A 461 25.95 -9.63 -13.92
CA ARG A 461 26.05 -10.84 -14.74
C ARG A 461 24.75 -11.65 -14.73
N ALA A 462 24.12 -11.78 -13.57
CA ALA A 462 22.82 -12.44 -13.45
C ALA A 462 21.73 -11.68 -14.23
N ALA A 463 21.77 -10.35 -14.24
CA ALA A 463 20.90 -9.52 -15.08
C ALA A 463 21.14 -9.79 -16.57
N SER A 464 22.40 -9.88 -17.02
CA SER A 464 22.76 -10.24 -18.40
C SER A 464 22.22 -11.61 -18.81
N CYS A 465 22.38 -12.64 -17.97
CA CYS A 465 21.81 -13.97 -18.22
C CYS A 465 20.29 -13.92 -18.34
N ARG A 466 19.60 -13.16 -17.46
CA ARG A 466 18.14 -12.99 -17.53
C ARG A 466 17.71 -12.27 -18.80
N ALA A 467 18.39 -11.19 -19.17
CA ALA A 467 18.11 -10.45 -20.40
C ALA A 467 18.24 -11.31 -21.65
N GLN A 468 19.27 -12.17 -21.71
CA GLN A 468 19.44 -13.14 -22.80
C GLN A 468 18.27 -14.12 -22.87
N SER A 469 17.77 -14.62 -21.72
CA SER A 469 16.60 -15.53 -21.70
C SER A 469 15.30 -14.86 -22.18
N LEU A 470 15.16 -13.54 -22.01
CA LEU A 470 13.98 -12.79 -22.42
C LEU A 470 13.99 -12.43 -23.92
N GLY A 471 15.17 -12.31 -24.53
CA GLY A 471 15.31 -12.12 -25.99
C GLY A 471 14.84 -10.77 -26.54
N GLY A 472 14.82 -9.69 -25.74
CA GLY A 472 14.32 -8.37 -26.15
C GLY A 472 15.39 -7.26 -26.12
N PRO A 473 15.35 -6.28 -27.05
CA PRO A 473 16.36 -5.22 -27.12
C PRO A 473 16.38 -4.34 -25.86
N LEU A 474 15.22 -4.06 -25.24
CA LEU A 474 15.21 -3.28 -23.99
C LEU A 474 15.82 -4.06 -22.83
N ALA A 475 15.53 -5.36 -22.71
CA ALA A 475 16.11 -6.21 -21.68
C ALA A 475 17.66 -6.22 -21.79
N SER A 476 18.19 -6.34 -23.01
CA SER A 476 19.62 -6.21 -23.27
C SER A 476 20.17 -4.83 -22.92
N CYS A 477 19.46 -3.74 -23.27
CA CYS A 477 19.85 -2.38 -22.92
C CYS A 477 20.00 -2.20 -21.40
N VAL A 478 19.00 -2.64 -20.64
CA VAL A 478 18.97 -2.50 -19.17
C VAL A 478 20.09 -3.31 -18.52
N ALA A 479 20.36 -4.53 -19.00
CA ALA A 479 21.48 -5.34 -18.50
C ALA A 479 22.85 -4.73 -18.84
N HIS A 480 23.05 -4.28 -20.08
CA HIS A 480 24.30 -3.61 -20.48
C HIS A 480 24.57 -2.33 -19.70
N ARG A 481 23.53 -1.59 -19.30
CA ARG A 481 23.67 -0.45 -18.41
C ARG A 481 24.21 -0.86 -17.03
N ALA A 482 23.75 -1.99 -16.48
CA ALA A 482 24.24 -2.50 -15.21
C ALA A 482 25.72 -2.95 -15.31
N GLU A 483 26.08 -3.69 -16.36
CA GLU A 483 27.46 -4.10 -16.64
C GLU A 483 28.38 -2.88 -16.81
N ALA A 484 27.96 -1.89 -17.60
CA ALA A 484 28.70 -0.64 -17.78
C ALA A 484 28.96 0.07 -16.44
N ALA A 485 27.99 0.14 -15.53
CA ALA A 485 28.18 0.73 -14.21
C ALA A 485 29.23 -0.01 -13.37
N VAL A 486 29.28 -1.34 -13.47
CA VAL A 486 30.30 -2.16 -12.77
C VAL A 486 31.68 -1.94 -13.37
N TYR A 487 31.82 -1.94 -14.69
CA TYR A 487 33.11 -1.69 -15.34
C TYR A 487 33.62 -0.27 -15.08
N ALA A 488 32.71 0.71 -15.01
CA ALA A 488 33.04 2.07 -14.60
C ALA A 488 33.60 2.13 -13.17
N SER A 489 33.02 1.39 -12.22
CA SER A 489 33.47 1.44 -10.82
C SER A 489 34.85 0.83 -10.60
N ILE A 490 35.27 -0.10 -11.46
CA ILE A 490 36.60 -0.74 -11.39
C ILE A 490 37.64 -0.09 -12.31
N GLY A 491 37.25 0.94 -13.08
CA GLY A 491 38.16 1.66 -13.99
C GLY A 491 38.46 0.96 -15.31
N ASP A 492 37.70 -0.07 -15.69
CA ASP A 492 37.86 -0.76 -16.98
C ASP A 492 37.15 0.02 -18.09
N THR A 493 37.89 0.93 -18.71
CA THR A 493 37.38 1.82 -19.74
C THR A 493 37.02 1.10 -21.05
N VAL A 494 37.66 -0.03 -21.35
CA VAL A 494 37.43 -0.79 -22.60
C VAL A 494 36.09 -1.49 -22.54
N HIS A 495 35.82 -2.27 -21.48
CA HIS A 495 34.55 -2.96 -21.32
C HIS A 495 33.39 -1.99 -21.04
N LEU A 496 33.66 -0.88 -20.34
CA LEU A 496 32.70 0.21 -20.20
C LEU A 496 32.24 0.73 -21.57
N GLN A 497 33.17 1.09 -22.47
CA GLN A 497 32.82 1.59 -23.80
C GLN A 497 32.07 0.55 -24.62
N GLN A 498 32.48 -0.72 -24.56
CA GLN A 498 31.81 -1.80 -25.24
C GLN A 498 30.35 -1.96 -24.77
N HIS A 499 30.13 -2.04 -23.45
CA HIS A 499 28.79 -2.21 -22.90
C HIS A 499 27.91 -0.97 -23.08
N ALA A 500 28.49 0.24 -23.01
CA ALA A 500 27.78 1.47 -23.36
C ALA A 500 27.32 1.46 -24.82
N GLY A 501 28.17 1.07 -25.76
CA GLY A 501 27.83 0.95 -27.19
C GLY A 501 26.73 -0.07 -27.44
N LEU A 502 26.87 -1.29 -26.90
CA LEU A 502 25.84 -2.34 -27.03
C LEU A 502 24.50 -1.92 -26.41
N GLY A 503 24.55 -1.22 -25.27
CA GLY A 503 23.37 -0.66 -24.62
C GLY A 503 22.66 0.37 -25.48
N LEU A 504 23.39 1.33 -26.06
CA LEU A 504 22.84 2.36 -26.93
C LEU A 504 22.21 1.78 -28.21
N ASP A 505 22.85 0.79 -28.83
CA ASP A 505 22.29 0.10 -30.00
C ASP A 505 21.01 -0.68 -29.65
N ALA A 506 21.00 -1.29 -28.48
CA ALA A 506 19.81 -1.97 -27.97
C ALA A 506 18.67 -0.97 -27.67
N ALA A 507 18.97 0.19 -27.10
CA ALA A 507 18.00 1.27 -26.88
C ALA A 507 17.39 1.78 -28.19
N ARG A 508 18.21 2.02 -29.21
CA ARG A 508 17.76 2.43 -30.56
C ARG A 508 16.81 1.41 -31.18
N ARG A 509 17.14 0.12 -31.10
CA ARG A 509 16.27 -0.97 -31.58
C ARG A 509 14.97 -1.10 -30.79
N ALA A 510 14.97 -0.70 -29.52
CA ALA A 510 13.79 -0.71 -28.66
C ALA A 510 12.89 0.53 -28.84
N HIS A 511 13.31 1.53 -29.63
CA HIS A 511 12.67 2.85 -29.70
C HIS A 511 12.44 3.48 -28.32
N ALA A 512 13.35 3.16 -27.38
CA ALA A 512 13.33 3.73 -26.04
C ALA A 512 13.72 5.21 -26.11
N PRO A 513 12.98 6.10 -25.42
CA PRO A 513 13.26 7.53 -25.40
C PRO A 513 14.60 7.87 -24.73
#